data_AF-A0A367RW50-F1
#
_entry.id   AF-A0A367RW50-F1
#
_cell.length_a   1.000
_cell.length_b   1.000
_cell.length_c   1.000
_cell.angle_alpha   90.00
_cell.angle_beta   90.00
_cell.angle_gamma   90.00
#
_symmetry.space_group_name_H-M   'P 1'
#
loop_
_entity.id
_entity.type
_entity.pdbx_description
1 polymer ?
#
loop_
_entity_poly.entity_id
_entity_poly.type
_entity_poly.pdbx_seq_one_letter_code
_entity_poly.pdbx_strand_id
1 'polypeptide(L)'
;MNFPPQIQQKIEKWASSQGISAEQFVLQAIAEKIDTLSQQVTEEHTQQNSEMTNVLPLNQPNIYRKEGILVVEAELPETFDVNVFIDELREERIQDQIT
;
A
#
# COMPACT_ATOMS: atom_id res chain seq x y z
N MET A 1 -2.87 -29.54 4.54
CA MET A 1 -2.77 -28.85 5.85
C MET A 1 -3.96 -29.26 6.71
N ASN A 2 -3.81 -29.33 8.04
CA ASN A 2 -4.90 -29.75 8.95
C ASN A 2 -5.35 -28.56 9.79
N PHE A 3 -6.52 -28.00 9.47
CA PHE A 3 -7.10 -26.86 10.16
C PHE A 3 -8.35 -27.28 10.96
N PRO A 4 -8.68 -26.57 12.05
CA PRO A 4 -9.96 -26.76 12.71
C PRO A 4 -11.12 -26.64 11.70
N PRO A 5 -12.18 -27.47 11.80
CA PRO A 5 -13.24 -27.53 10.78
C PRO A 5 -13.88 -26.19 10.46
N GLN A 6 -14.03 -25.32 11.46
CA GLN A 6 -14.60 -23.98 11.29
C GLN A 6 -13.70 -23.06 10.46
N ILE A 7 -12.37 -23.20 10.59
CA ILE A 7 -11.40 -22.42 9.83
C ILE A 7 -11.29 -22.98 8.41
N GLN A 8 -11.27 -24.30 8.26
CA GLN A 8 -11.27 -25.00 6.98
C GLN A 8 -12.42 -24.51 6.08
N GLN A 9 -13.65 -24.49 6.60
CA GLN A 9 -14.82 -24.01 5.84
C GLN A 9 -14.71 -22.55 5.41
N LYS A 10 -14.14 -21.69 6.26
CA LYS A 10 -13.92 -20.28 5.91
C LYS A 10 -12.88 -20.16 4.80
N ILE A 11 -11.77 -20.89 4.90
CA ILE A 11 -10.72 -20.91 3.87
C ILE A 11 -11.32 -21.35 2.53
N GLU A 12 -12.05 -22.46 2.50
CA GLU A 12 -12.67 -22.99 1.28
C GLU A 12 -13.68 -22.01 0.67
N LYS A 13 -14.51 -21.36 1.51
CA LYS A 13 -15.46 -20.35 1.06
C LYS A 13 -14.76 -19.17 0.37
N TRP A 14 -13.74 -18.61 1.01
CA TRP A 14 -13.02 -17.45 0.47
C TRP A 14 -12.15 -17.79 -0.73
N ALA A 15 -11.48 -18.95 -0.70
CA ALA A 15 -10.72 -19.46 -1.85
C ALA A 15 -11.64 -19.64 -3.08
N SER A 16 -12.81 -20.25 -2.88
CA SER A 16 -13.80 -20.43 -3.95
C SER A 16 -14.30 -19.11 -4.51
N SER A 17 -14.55 -18.10 -3.67
CA SER A 17 -14.96 -16.76 -4.13
C SER A 17 -13.90 -16.04 -4.96
N GLN A 18 -12.64 -16.45 -4.84
CA GLN A 18 -11.51 -15.90 -5.58
C GLN A 18 -11.08 -16.78 -6.76
N GLY A 19 -11.75 -17.93 -6.97
CA GLY A 19 -11.41 -18.87 -8.04
C GLY A 19 -10.07 -19.59 -7.84
N ILE A 20 -9.55 -19.64 -6.61
CA ILE A 20 -8.27 -20.27 -6.27
C ILE A 20 -8.47 -21.47 -5.34
N SER A 21 -7.44 -22.31 -5.21
CA SER A 21 -7.49 -23.42 -4.25
C SER A 21 -7.29 -22.94 -2.81
N ALA A 22 -7.79 -23.71 -1.84
CA ALA A 22 -7.59 -23.45 -0.42
C ALA A 22 -6.09 -23.31 -0.05
N GLU A 23 -5.23 -24.10 -0.70
CA GLU A 23 -3.79 -24.04 -0.49
C GLU A 23 -3.17 -22.74 -1.02
N GLN A 24 -3.57 -22.30 -2.21
CA GLN A 24 -3.13 -21.01 -2.77
C GLN A 24 -3.58 -19.83 -1.91
N PHE A 25 -4.83 -19.88 -1.44
CA PHE A 25 -5.35 -18.87 -0.51
C PHE A 25 -4.52 -18.78 0.77
N VAL A 26 -4.15 -19.92 1.36
CA VAL A 26 -3.33 -19.93 2.58
C VAL A 26 -1.93 -19.38 2.32
N LEU A 27 -1.30 -19.78 1.20
CA LEU A 27 0.02 -19.27 0.83
C LEU A 27 0.01 -17.76 0.64
N GLN A 28 -0.99 -17.23 -0.06
CA GLN A 28 -1.15 -15.80 -0.26
C GLN A 28 -1.38 -15.06 1.07
N ALA A 29 -2.28 -15.56 1.92
CA ALA A 29 -2.56 -14.95 3.22
C ALA A 29 -1.31 -14.93 4.13
N ILE A 30 -0.48 -15.97 4.08
CA ILE A 30 0.78 -16.02 4.83
C ILE A 30 1.79 -15.02 4.24
N ALA A 31 1.94 -14.95 2.91
CA ALA A 31 2.82 -14.00 2.25
C ALA A 31 2.46 -12.55 2.60
N GLU A 32 1.18 -12.18 2.46
CA GLU A 32 0.69 -10.84 2.81
C GLU A 32 0.94 -10.51 4.29
N LYS A 33 0.77 -11.50 5.19
CA LYS A 33 1.03 -11.30 6.62
C LYS A 33 2.52 -11.11 6.91
N ILE A 34 3.39 -11.85 6.22
CA ILE A 34 4.86 -11.71 6.34
C ILE A 34 5.29 -10.33 5.82
N ASP A 35 4.77 -9.89 4.69
CA ASP A 35 5.08 -8.57 4.12
C ASP A 35 4.64 -7.44 5.05
N THR A 36 3.46 -7.58 5.66
CA THR A 36 2.95 -6.63 6.66
C THR A 36 3.85 -6.58 7.90
N LEU A 37 4.24 -7.74 8.43
CA LEU A 37 5.12 -7.81 9.61
C LEU A 37 6.53 -7.30 9.30
N SER A 38 7.05 -7.55 8.10
CA SER A 38 8.37 -7.07 7.67
C SER A 38 8.41 -5.55 7.54
N GLN A 39 7.31 -4.95 7.08
CA GLN A 39 7.15 -3.48 7.08
C GLN A 39 7.08 -2.91 8.50
N GLN A 40 6.33 -3.55 9.42
CA GLN A 40 6.27 -3.12 10.82
C GLN A 40 7.63 -3.17 11.52
N VAL A 41 8.43 -4.21 11.28
CA VAL A 41 9.80 -4.32 11.82
C VAL A 41 10.72 -3.24 11.22
N THR A 42 10.49 -2.86 9.96
CA THR A 42 11.21 -1.73 9.35
C THR A 42 10.82 -0.41 10.04
N GLU A 43 9.54 -0.18 10.30
CA GLU A 43 9.03 1.03 10.98
C GLU A 43 9.53 1.20 12.42
N GLU A 44 9.71 0.11 13.19
CA GLU A 44 10.29 0.17 14.54
C GLU A 44 11.81 0.51 14.54
N HIS A 45 12.51 0.21 13.44
CA HIS A 45 13.93 0.54 13.27
C HIS A 45 14.19 1.88 12.55
N THR A 46 13.21 2.44 11.83
CA THR A 46 13.38 3.73 11.12
C THR A 46 13.22 4.97 12.02
N GLN A 47 12.88 4.82 13.31
CA GLN A 47 13.02 5.95 14.25
C GLN A 47 14.48 6.24 14.65
N GLN A 48 15.43 5.39 14.27
CA GLN A 48 16.87 5.62 14.49
C GLN A 48 17.69 5.08 13.32
N ASN A 49 17.63 5.73 12.17
CA ASN A 49 18.75 5.92 11.24
C ASN A 49 18.26 6.66 9.99
N SER A 50 18.08 7.98 10.12
CA SER A 50 18.60 8.84 9.05
C SER A 50 20.09 8.49 8.91
N GLU A 51 20.55 8.22 7.70
CA GLU A 51 21.92 7.81 7.33
C GLU A 51 22.21 6.30 7.37
N MET A 52 21.73 5.54 6.37
CA MET A 52 22.62 4.57 5.72
C MET A 52 22.17 4.23 4.30
N THR A 53 23.04 4.61 3.37
CA THR A 53 23.14 4.19 1.98
C THR A 53 22.94 2.69 1.80
N ASN A 54 21.87 2.28 1.11
CA ASN A 54 21.84 1.05 0.34
C ASN A 54 21.04 1.27 -0.94
N VAL A 55 21.77 1.29 -2.04
CA VAL A 55 21.33 1.18 -3.44
C VAL A 55 19.99 0.44 -3.61
N LEU A 56 18.92 1.22 -3.76
CA LEU A 56 17.63 0.77 -4.27
C LEU A 56 17.44 1.43 -5.65
N PRO A 57 16.86 0.76 -6.66
CA PRO A 57 16.72 1.34 -7.99
C PRO A 57 15.98 2.66 -7.90
N LEU A 58 16.55 3.71 -8.49
CA LEU A 58 16.12 5.12 -8.44
C LEU A 58 14.65 5.38 -8.88
N ASN A 59 13.91 4.36 -9.32
CA ASN A 59 12.60 4.50 -9.95
C ASN A 59 11.48 3.67 -9.28
N GLN A 60 11.66 3.18 -8.05
CA GLN A 60 10.55 2.55 -7.34
C GLN A 60 9.93 3.55 -6.36
N PRO A 61 8.64 3.92 -6.52
CA PRO A 61 8.00 4.81 -5.56
C PRO A 61 8.01 4.14 -4.19
N ASN A 62 8.31 4.92 -3.16
CA ASN A 62 8.33 4.42 -1.79
C ASN A 62 6.88 4.27 -1.31
N ILE A 63 6.43 3.02 -1.13
CA ILE A 63 5.05 2.68 -0.78
C ILE A 63 5.01 2.23 0.69
N TYR A 64 4.22 2.89 1.53
CA TYR A 64 4.05 2.53 2.95
C TYR A 64 2.64 2.87 3.45
N ARG A 65 2.27 2.42 4.65
CA ARG A 65 1.00 2.78 5.28
C ARG A 65 1.21 3.80 6.40
N LYS A 66 0.44 4.89 6.39
CA LYS A 66 0.44 5.90 7.45
C LYS A 66 -1.00 6.14 7.92
N GLU A 67 -1.26 5.89 9.20
CA GLU A 67 -2.60 6.11 9.82
C GLU A 67 -3.75 5.39 9.08
N GLY A 68 -3.48 4.19 8.53
CA GLY A 68 -4.45 3.43 7.75
C GLY A 68 -4.54 3.79 6.26
N ILE A 69 -3.83 4.83 5.83
CA ILE A 69 -3.78 5.30 4.44
C ILE A 69 -2.57 4.67 3.74
N LEU A 70 -2.76 4.15 2.53
CA LEU A 70 -1.65 3.70 1.67
C LEU A 70 -1.02 4.95 1.02
N VAL A 71 0.24 5.24 1.37
CA VAL A 71 1.03 6.35 0.88
C VAL A 71 1.98 5.86 -0.19
N VAL A 72 2.07 6.62 -1.28
CA VAL A 72 3.01 6.39 -2.39
C VAL A 72 3.83 7.66 -2.54
N GLU A 73 5.07 7.64 -2.07
CA GLU A 73 6.06 8.69 -2.31
C GLU A 73 6.63 8.52 -3.72
N ALA A 74 6.25 9.44 -4.60
CA ALA A 74 6.74 9.53 -5.96
C ALA A 74 7.29 10.95 -6.20
N GLU A 75 8.29 11.04 -7.07
CA GLU A 75 8.75 12.32 -7.59
C GLU A 75 7.66 12.95 -8.47
N LEU A 76 7.55 14.29 -8.43
CA LEU A 76 6.65 15.01 -9.32
C LEU A 76 7.16 14.86 -10.77
N PRO A 77 6.27 14.67 -11.76
CA PRO A 77 6.67 14.65 -13.17
C PRO A 77 7.47 15.91 -13.53
N GLU A 78 8.50 15.79 -14.37
CA GLU A 78 9.30 16.96 -14.81
C GLU A 78 8.45 18.06 -15.46
N THR A 79 7.30 17.69 -16.03
CA THR A 79 6.34 18.58 -16.67
C THR A 79 5.28 19.13 -15.73
N PHE A 80 5.35 18.83 -14.43
CA PHE A 80 4.37 19.31 -13.45
C PHE A 80 4.64 20.77 -13.10
N ASP A 81 3.74 21.66 -13.50
CA ASP A 81 3.79 23.07 -13.13
C ASP A 81 2.87 23.35 -11.93
N VAL A 82 3.49 23.65 -10.79
CA VAL A 82 2.79 23.95 -9.54
C VAL A 82 1.87 25.18 -9.69
N ASN A 83 2.23 26.16 -10.52
CA ASN A 83 1.43 27.37 -10.71
C ASN A 83 0.14 27.06 -11.47
N VAL A 84 0.25 26.26 -12.54
CA VAL A 84 -0.92 25.79 -13.30
C VAL A 84 -1.86 25.01 -12.41
N PHE A 85 -1.33 24.08 -11.61
CA PHE A 85 -2.12 23.29 -10.66
C PHE A 85 -2.84 24.16 -9.61
N ILE A 86 -2.16 25.16 -9.04
CA ILE A 86 -2.77 26.09 -8.07
C ILE A 86 -3.90 26.89 -8.71
N ASP A 87 -3.73 27.34 -9.96
CA ASP A 87 -4.75 28.12 -10.65
C ASP A 87 -5.96 27.25 -11.02
N GLU A 88 -5.76 26.00 -11.43
CA GLU A 88 -6.84 25.01 -11.63
C GLU A 88 -7.67 24.79 -10.37
N LEU A 89 -7.01 24.58 -9.21
CA LEU A 89 -7.71 24.40 -7.92
C LEU A 89 -8.47 25.66 -7.47
N ARG A 90 -7.95 26.85 -7.77
CA ARG A 90 -8.64 28.11 -7.47
C ARG A 90 -9.90 28.25 -8.32
N GLU A 91 -9.81 27.94 -9.60
CA GLU A 91 -10.96 27.97 -10.51
C GLU A 91 -12.04 26.97 -10.06
N GLU A 92 -11.66 25.74 -9.69
CA GLU A 92 -12.59 24.74 -9.15
C GLU A 92 -13.33 25.28 -7.91
N ARG A 93 -12.62 25.88 -6.95
CA ARG A 93 -13.25 26.47 -5.76
C ARG A 93 -14.13 27.69 -6.05
N ILE A 94 -13.88 28.41 -7.13
CA ILE A 94 -14.73 29.52 -7.55
C ILE A 94 -16.04 28.97 -8.15
N GLN A 95 -15.96 27.93 -8.99
CA GLN A 95 -17.14 27.29 -9.59
C GLN A 95 -18.05 26.66 -8.52
N ASP A 96 -17.48 26.00 -7.50
CA ASP A 96 -18.22 25.41 -6.37
C ASP A 96 -18.97 26.44 -5.51
N GLN A 97 -18.59 27.73 -5.55
CA GLN A 97 -19.26 28.80 -4.80
C GLN A 97 -20.40 29.46 -5.59
N ILE A 98 -20.47 29.25 -6.90
CA ILE A 98 -21.47 29.87 -7.79
C ILE A 98 -22.66 28.92 -8.02
N THR A 99 -22.52 27.62 -7.72
CA THR A 99 -23.56 26.59 -7.82
C THR A 99 -24.25 26.36 -6.49
#